data_AF-A0A8K0D7C3-F1
#
_entry.id   AF-A0A8K0D7C3-F1
#
_cell.length_a   1.000
_cell.length_b   1.000
_cell.length_c   1.000
_cell.angle_alpha   90.00
_cell.angle_beta   90.00
_cell.angle_gamma   90.00
#
_symmetry.space_group_name_H-M   'P 1'
#
loop_
_entity.id
_entity.type
_entity.pdbx_description
1 polymer ?
#
loop_
_entity_poly.entity_id
_entity_poly.type
_entity_poly.pdbx_seq_one_letter_code
_entity_poly.pdbx_strand_id
1 'polypeptide(L)'
;VFIAGEAEDNNTQALLDVVRTRLMPGRILAVADGPGGRAGLLYRRHEALGRLHPVHGKSAAYVCRNFTCTLPVTEPEELASNLDAEMKKERMAVGQGSSRQQ
;
A
#
# COMPACT_ATOMS: atom_id res chain seq x y z
N VAL A 1 2.33 1.65 -1.14
CA VAL A 1 1.54 0.67 -0.36
C VAL A 1 2.13 0.62 1.03
N PHE A 2 1.29 0.84 2.04
CA PHE A 2 1.68 0.71 3.44
C PHE A 2 0.95 -0.46 4.05
N ILE A 3 1.64 -1.31 4.80
CA ILE A 3 1.04 -2.41 5.55
C ILE A 3 1.16 -2.06 7.03
N ALA A 4 0.06 -1.72 7.68
CA ALA A 4 0.01 -1.46 9.11
C ALA A 4 -0.18 -2.76 9.87
N GLY A 5 0.78 -3.11 10.73
CA GLY A 5 0.79 -4.38 11.45
C GLY A 5 2.20 -4.76 11.90
N GLU A 6 2.29 -5.72 12.81
CA GLU A 6 3.58 -6.25 13.25
C GLU A 6 4.26 -6.99 12.11
N ALA A 7 5.55 -6.74 11.91
CA ALA A 7 6.28 -7.24 10.76
C ALA A 7 6.33 -8.78 10.71
N GLU A 8 6.27 -9.47 11.84
CA GLU A 8 6.36 -10.93 11.92
C GLU A 8 4.99 -11.62 12.03
N ASP A 9 3.89 -10.87 12.10
CA ASP A 9 2.54 -11.43 12.13
C ASP A 9 2.17 -12.10 10.80
N ASN A 10 1.49 -13.25 10.89
CA ASN A 10 1.11 -14.04 9.71
C ASN A 10 0.16 -13.28 8.78
N ASN A 11 -0.75 -12.44 9.30
CA ASN A 11 -1.65 -11.65 8.46
C ASN A 11 -0.88 -10.54 7.77
N THR A 12 0.08 -9.90 8.46
CA THR A 12 1.00 -8.94 7.84
C THR A 12 1.79 -9.60 6.71
N GLN A 13 2.34 -10.80 6.92
CA GLN A 13 3.08 -11.53 5.90
C GLN A 13 2.20 -11.89 4.70
N ALA A 14 0.97 -12.35 4.92
CA ALA A 14 0.03 -12.64 3.84
C ALA A 14 -0.24 -11.41 2.95
N LEU A 15 -0.43 -10.24 3.55
CA LEU A 15 -0.58 -8.99 2.81
C LEU A 15 0.70 -8.59 2.07
N LEU A 16 1.87 -8.77 2.70
CA LEU A 16 3.17 -8.48 2.08
C LEU A 16 3.42 -9.36 0.85
N ASP A 17 3.06 -10.63 0.90
CA ASP A 17 3.24 -11.57 -0.21
C ASP A 17 2.39 -11.19 -1.41
N VAL A 18 1.16 -10.72 -1.19
CA VAL A 18 0.30 -10.18 -2.26
C VAL A 18 0.95 -8.98 -2.96
N VAL A 19 1.58 -8.07 -2.20
CA VAL A 19 2.26 -6.91 -2.78
C VAL A 19 3.53 -7.33 -3.52
N ARG A 20 4.32 -8.22 -2.94
CA ARG A 20 5.62 -8.68 -3.48
C ARG A 20 5.45 -9.47 -4.78
N THR A 21 4.37 -10.25 -4.91
CA THR A 21 4.06 -11.01 -6.13
C THR A 21 3.56 -10.14 -7.29
N ARG A 22 3.17 -8.89 -7.02
CA ARG A 22 2.71 -7.93 -8.03
C ARG A 22 3.72 -6.80 -8.20
N LEU A 23 4.57 -6.91 -9.20
CA LEU A 23 5.55 -5.86 -9.50
C LEU A 23 4.86 -4.68 -10.24
N MET A 24 4.81 -3.52 -9.59
CA MET A 24 4.46 -2.24 -10.23
C MET A 24 5.68 -1.31 -10.19
N PRO A 25 6.17 -0.83 -11.34
CA PRO A 25 7.27 0.12 -11.39
C PRO A 25 7.00 1.38 -10.56
N GLY A 26 8.01 1.87 -9.83
CA GLY A 26 7.91 3.10 -9.05
C GLY A 26 7.09 3.01 -7.75
N ARG A 27 6.52 1.84 -7.44
CA ARG A 27 5.76 1.64 -6.20
C ARG A 27 6.69 1.51 -4.99
N ILE A 28 6.40 2.29 -3.95
CA ILE A 28 7.00 2.15 -2.62
C ILE A 28 6.17 1.17 -1.78
N LEU A 29 6.83 0.24 -1.08
CA LEU A 29 6.24 -0.63 -0.05
C LEU A 29 6.90 -0.33 1.30
N ALA A 30 6.10 -0.09 2.33
CA ALA A 30 6.57 0.07 3.70
C ALA A 30 5.70 -0.72 4.68
N VAL A 31 6.33 -1.36 5.65
CA VAL A 31 5.65 -1.91 6.83
C VAL A 31 5.61 -0.82 7.87
N ALA A 32 4.42 -0.59 8.38
CA ALA A 32 4.07 0.47 9.28
C ALA A 32 3.75 -0.21 10.63
N ASP A 33 4.83 -0.56 11.35
CA ASP A 33 4.82 -1.31 12.62
C ASP A 33 4.62 -0.40 13.84
N GLY A 34 4.02 0.77 13.63
CA GLY A 34 3.67 1.74 14.66
C GLY A 34 4.80 2.69 15.10
N PRO A 35 4.53 3.60 16.06
CA PRO A 35 5.43 4.69 16.44
C PRO A 35 6.75 4.24 17.08
N GLY A 36 6.76 3.06 17.71
CA GLY A 36 7.94 2.44 18.32
C GLY A 36 8.68 1.46 17.39
N GLY A 37 8.10 1.17 16.23
CA GLY A 37 8.65 0.24 15.26
C GLY A 37 9.73 0.84 14.36
N ARG A 38 10.22 0.04 13.42
CA ARG A 38 11.25 0.41 12.44
C ARG A 38 10.86 1.64 11.61
N ALA A 39 9.56 1.82 11.34
CA ALA A 39 9.05 2.98 10.63
C ALA A 39 8.69 4.17 11.54
N GLY A 40 8.93 4.10 12.85
CA GLY A 40 8.48 5.08 13.84
C GLY A 40 8.97 6.52 13.63
N LEU A 41 10.07 6.74 12.91
CA LEU A 41 10.52 8.08 12.51
C LEU A 41 9.63 8.68 11.40
N LEU A 42 9.16 7.86 10.46
CA LEU A 42 8.28 8.29 9.36
C LEU A 42 6.90 8.67 9.89
N TYR A 43 6.38 7.86 10.82
CA TYR A 43 5.14 8.13 11.55
C TYR A 43 5.13 9.50 12.23
N ARG A 44 6.23 9.85 12.91
CA ARG A 44 6.35 11.12 13.65
C ARG A 44 6.50 12.35 12.76
N ARG A 45 7.02 12.18 11.54
CA ARG A 45 7.32 13.31 10.64
C ARG A 45 6.20 13.60 9.65
N HIS A 46 5.24 12.70 9.47
CA HIS A 46 4.20 12.85 8.46
C HIS A 46 2.83 12.46 9.02
N GLU A 47 1.97 13.46 9.27
CA GLU A 47 0.66 13.28 9.90
C GLU A 47 -0.21 12.23 9.19
N ALA A 48 -0.15 12.19 7.85
CA ALA A 48 -0.89 11.19 7.08
C ALA A 48 -0.44 9.74 7.37
N LEU A 49 0.84 9.52 7.70
CA LEU A 49 1.35 8.22 8.10
C LEU A 49 0.94 7.89 9.53
N GLY A 50 0.84 8.91 10.38
CA GLY A 50 0.24 8.84 11.72
C GLY A 50 -1.19 8.29 11.77
N ARG A 51 -1.90 8.17 10.64
CA ARG A 51 -3.24 7.57 10.55
C ARG A 51 -3.25 6.12 10.11
N LEU A 52 -2.10 5.57 9.72
CA LEU A 52 -1.97 4.20 9.21
C LEU A 52 -1.86 3.22 10.38
N HIS A 53 -2.99 2.58 10.70
CA HIS A 53 -3.08 1.65 11.82
C HIS A 53 -3.77 0.34 11.41
N PRO A 54 -3.54 -0.74 12.16
CA PRO A 54 -4.39 -1.93 12.10
C PRO A 54 -5.88 -1.59 12.21
N VAL A 55 -6.73 -2.32 11.50
CA VAL A 55 -8.18 -2.11 11.50
C VAL A 55 -8.82 -3.24 12.29
N HIS A 56 -9.60 -2.90 13.32
CA HIS A 56 -10.21 -3.88 14.23
C HIS A 56 -9.20 -4.91 14.80
N GLY A 57 -7.96 -4.47 15.06
CA GLY A 57 -6.88 -5.33 15.56
C GLY A 57 -6.22 -6.23 14.51
N LYS A 58 -6.68 -6.19 13.24
CA LYS A 58 -6.06 -6.91 12.12
C LYS A 58 -5.09 -6.02 11.37
N SER A 59 -4.04 -6.62 10.83
CA SER A 59 -3.14 -5.96 9.88
C SER A 59 -3.94 -5.40 8.69
N ALA A 60 -3.54 -4.22 8.21
CA ALA A 60 -4.29 -3.48 7.21
C ALA A 60 -3.37 -2.93 6.12
N ALA A 61 -3.78 -3.09 4.86
CA ALA A 61 -3.07 -2.57 3.70
C ALA A 61 -3.72 -1.29 3.18
N TYR A 62 -2.89 -0.27 2.97
CA TYR A 62 -3.26 1.02 2.42
C TYR A 62 -2.58 1.21 1.06
N VAL A 63 -3.39 1.28 -0.01
CA VAL A 63 -2.89 1.53 -1.36
C VAL A 63 -2.98 3.03 -1.63
N CYS A 64 -1.81 3.69 -1.66
CA CYS A 64 -1.73 5.14 -1.82
C CYS A 64 -1.26 5.53 -3.22
N ARG A 65 -1.95 6.51 -3.82
CA ARG A 65 -1.69 7.09 -5.14
C ARG A 65 -1.98 8.59 -5.10
N ASN A 66 -1.10 9.40 -5.70
CA ASN A 66 -1.23 10.86 -5.74
C ASN A 66 -1.56 11.47 -4.36
N PHE A 67 -0.80 11.09 -3.33
CA PHE A 67 -0.98 11.56 -1.94
C PHE A 67 -2.30 11.17 -1.26
N THR A 68 -3.11 10.30 -1.88
CA THR A 68 -4.37 9.79 -1.34
C THR A 68 -4.28 8.29 -1.16
N CYS A 69 -4.75 7.75 -0.03
CA CYS A 69 -4.86 6.31 0.18
C CYS A 69 -6.30 5.86 0.00
N THR A 70 -6.48 4.66 -0.57
CA THR A 70 -7.78 3.98 -0.56
C THR A 70 -8.17 3.59 0.87
N LEU A 71 -9.43 3.18 1.05
CA LEU A 71 -9.84 2.53 2.28
C LEU A 71 -8.93 1.32 2.57
N PRO A 72 -8.59 1.09 3.85
CA PRO A 72 -7.76 -0.04 4.23
C PRO A 72 -8.47 -1.35 4.00
N VAL A 73 -7.72 -2.35 3.57
CA VAL A 73 -8.20 -3.73 3.41
C VAL A 73 -7.40 -4.66 4.31
N THR A 74 -8.06 -5.64 4.91
CA THR A 74 -7.42 -6.60 5.81
C THR A 74 -7.22 -7.97 5.17
N GLU A 75 -7.91 -8.24 4.06
CA GLU A 75 -7.90 -9.55 3.41
C GLU A 75 -6.97 -9.55 2.16
N PRO A 76 -6.11 -10.58 2.00
CA PRO A 76 -5.16 -10.67 0.88
C PRO A 76 -5.81 -10.59 -0.52
N GLU A 77 -6.98 -11.21 -0.69
CA GLU A 77 -7.70 -11.27 -1.97
C GLU A 77 -8.25 -9.90 -2.38
N GLU A 78 -8.72 -9.13 -1.40
CA GLU A 78 -9.19 -7.77 -1.61
C GLU A 78 -8.03 -6.84 -1.99
N LEU A 79 -6.89 -6.98 -1.31
CA LEU A 79 -5.66 -6.26 -1.66
C LEU A 79 -5.20 -6.58 -3.08
N ALA A 80 -5.20 -7.86 -3.46
CA ALA A 80 -4.86 -8.32 -4.81
C ALA A 80 -5.72 -7.62 -5.87
N SER A 81 -7.05 -7.60 -5.64
CA SER A 81 -8.02 -6.97 -6.55
C SER A 81 -7.79 -5.46 -6.69
N ASN A 82 -7.52 -4.77 -5.58
CA ASN A 82 -7.18 -3.34 -5.58
C ASN A 82 -5.90 -3.05 -6.36
N LEU A 83 -4.84 -3.83 -6.14
CA LEU A 83 -3.58 -3.67 -6.85
C LEU A 83 -3.72 -3.93 -8.35
N ASP A 84 -4.47 -4.97 -8.75
CA ASP A 84 -4.70 -5.29 -10.15
C ASP A 84 -5.54 -4.21 -10.85
N ALA A 85 -6.48 -3.59 -10.14
CA ALA A 85 -7.24 -2.45 -10.64
C ALA A 85 -6.35 -1.21 -10.83
N GLU A 86 -5.45 -0.91 -9.89
CA GLU A 86 -4.51 0.20 -10.01
C GLU A 86 -3.50 -0.01 -11.17
N MET A 87 -3.01 -1.24 -11.36
CA MET A 87 -2.15 -1.59 -12.51
C MET A 87 -2.83 -1.34 -13.85
N LYS A 88 -4.11 -1.71 -13.97
CA LYS A 88 -4.88 -1.46 -15.19
C LYS A 88 -5.01 0.03 -15.48
N LYS A 89 -5.30 0.84 -14.44
CA LYS A 89 -5.36 2.30 -14.57
C LYS A 89 -4.03 2.90 -15.03
N GLU A 90 -2.91 2.45 -14.48
CA GLU A 90 -1.58 2.91 -14.88
C GLU A 90 -1.25 2.56 -16.34
N ARG A 91 -1.50 1.32 -16.76
CA ARG A 91 -1.29 0.91 -18.16
C ARG A 91 -2.14 1.74 -19.13
N MET A 92 -3.39 2.02 -18.77
CA MET A 92 -4.27 2.87 -19.57
C MET A 92 -3.77 4.32 -19.64
N ALA A 93 -3.31 4.88 -18.52
CA ALA A 93 -2.75 6.23 -18.48
C ALA A 93 -1.47 6.36 -19.32
N VAL A 94 -0.58 5.36 -19.29
CA VAL A 94 0.62 5.31 -20.14
C VAL A 94 0.23 5.20 -21.62
N GLY A 95 -0.76 4.36 -21.96
CA GLY A 95 -1.26 4.21 -23.33
C GLY A 95 -1.87 5.50 -23.91
N GLN A 96 -2.51 6.33 -23.07
CA GLN A 96 -3.05 7.63 -23.46
C GLN A 96 -1.98 8.73 -23.53
N GLY A 97 -0.86 8.58 -22.81
CA GLY A 97 0.27 9.52 -22.80
C GLY A 97 1.10 9.52 -24.09
N SER A 98 1.04 8.45 -24.90
CA SER A 98 1.79 8.36 -26.17
C SER A 98 1.16 9.14 -27.33
N SER A 99 -0.01 9.77 -27.13
CA SER A 99 -0.73 10.52 -28.19
C SER A 99 -0.62 12.05 -28.07
N ARG A 100 0.17 12.56 -27.11
CA ARG A 100 0.47 14.00 -26.97
C ARG A 100 1.94 14.29 -27.22
N GLN A 101 2.31 14.24 -28.49
CA GLN A 101 3.37 15.03 -29.10
C GLN A 101 2.99 15.12 -30.59
N GLN A 102 2.10 16.08 -30.89
CA GLN A 102 1.95 16.69 -32.22
C GLN A 102 2.29 18.16 -32.05
#